data_AF-D8G3A4-F1
#
_entry.id   AF-D8G3A4-F1
#
_cell.length_a   1.000
_cell.length_b   1.000
_cell.length_c   1.000
_cell.angle_alpha   90.00
_cell.angle_beta   90.00
_cell.angle_gamma   90.00
#
_symmetry.space_group_name_H-M   'P 1'
#
loop_
_entity.id
_entity.type
_entity.pdbx_description
1 polymer ?
#
loop_
_entity_poly.entity_id
_entity_poly.type
_entity_poly.pdbx_seq_one_letter_code
_entity_poly.pdbx_strand_id
1 'polypeptide(L)' 'MQKARVEFWDKIRDVMAEDLIFLDESGVNLAMVRLYGRALKGQRARGEKPQKGGEIFLCYRLYLSKK' A
#
# COMPACT_ATOMS: atom_id res chain seq x y z
N MET A 1 6.79 14.61 23.65
CA MET A 1 7.60 14.46 22.42
C MET A 1 8.03 13.00 22.32
N GLN A 2 7.91 12.37 21.15
CA GLN A 2 8.20 10.94 20.97
C GLN A 2 9.73 10.70 20.94
N LYS A 3 10.32 10.21 22.05
CA LYS A 3 11.79 10.04 22.20
C LYS A 3 12.43 9.23 21.07
N ALA A 4 11.80 8.11 20.68
CA ALA A 4 12.31 7.24 19.61
C ALA A 4 12.43 7.94 18.24
N ARG A 5 11.58 8.94 17.95
CA ARG A 5 11.70 9.72 16.71
C ARG A 5 12.93 10.63 16.75
N VAL A 6 13.19 11.27 17.88
CA VAL A 6 14.33 12.18 18.05
C VAL A 6 15.65 11.41 17.91
N GLU A 7 15.78 10.29 18.61
CA GLU A 7 16.97 9.43 18.54
C GLU A 7 17.22 8.85 17.14
N PHE A 8 16.16 8.56 16.39
CA PHE A 8 16.27 8.12 15.00
C PHE A 8 16.81 9.24 14.09
N TRP A 9 16.27 10.45 14.24
CA TRP A 9 16.72 11.62 13.47
C TRP A 9 18.18 12.00 13.77
N ASP A 10 18.60 11.92 15.03
CA ASP A 10 19.99 12.20 15.41
C ASP A 10 20.97 11.20 14.77
N LYS A 11 20.55 9.95 14.53
CA LYS A 11 21.39 8.93 13.89
C LYS A 11 21.45 9.05 12.36
N ILE A 12 20.37 9.46 11.72
CA ILE A 12 20.24 9.46 10.25
C ILE A 12 20.66 10.78 9.61
N ARG A 13 20.70 11.88 10.37
CA ARG A 13 20.99 13.22 9.82
C ARG A 13 22.31 13.35 9.08
N ASP A 14 23.30 12.52 9.39
CA ASP A 14 24.64 12.57 8.80
C ASP A 14 24.77 11.69 7.55
N VAL A 15 23.74 10.90 7.24
CA VAL A 15 23.71 10.05 6.04
C VAL A 15 23.22 10.86 4.85
N MET A 16 23.97 10.81 3.75
CA MET A 16 23.58 11.48 2.50
C MET A 16 22.34 10.83 1.90
N ALA A 17 21.44 11.66 1.37
CA ALA A 17 20.16 11.17 0.88
C ALA A 17 20.33 10.19 -0.28
N GLU A 18 21.38 10.35 -1.09
CA GLU A 18 21.71 9.52 -2.25
C GLU A 18 22.09 8.08 -1.87
N ASP A 19 22.54 7.88 -0.62
CA ASP A 19 22.92 6.57 -0.09
C ASP A 19 21.76 5.85 0.62
N LEU A 20 20.57 6.47 0.66
CA LEU A 20 19.38 5.90 1.30
C LEU A 20 18.56 5.04 0.32
N ILE A 21 18.31 3.81 0.75
CA ILE A 21 17.36 2.89 0.12
C ILE A 21 16.19 2.71 1.09
N PHE A 22 14.99 3.12 0.68
CA PHE A 22 13.79 2.94 1.49
C PHE A 22 13.09 1.65 1.10
N LEU A 23 12.79 0.82 2.09
CA LEU A 23 11.93 -0.34 1.96
C LEU A 23 10.63 -0.04 2.71
N ASP A 24 9.51 -0.06 1.99
CA ASP A 24 8.19 0.10 2.57
C ASP A 24 7.30 -1.08 2.22
N GLU A 25 6.42 -1.43 3.14
CA GLU A 25 5.46 -2.51 2.99
C GLU A 25 4.06 -1.91 2.87
N SER A 26 3.39 -2.20 1.76
CA SER A 26 1.99 -1.80 1.57
C SER A 26 1.10 -3.05 1.49
N GLY A 27 0.09 -3.09 2.35
CA GLY A 27 -0.96 -4.12 2.29
C GLY A 27 -2.02 -3.74 1.27
N VAL A 28 -2.32 -4.62 0.32
CA VAL A 28 -3.44 -4.42 -0.61
C VAL A 28 -4.60 -5.32 -0.20
N ASN A 29 -5.76 -4.70 0.04
CA ASN A 29 -6.97 -5.43 0.36
C ASN A 29 -7.62 -5.98 -0.94
N LEU A 30 -7.54 -7.29 -1.13
CA LEU A 30 -8.13 -7.98 -2.29
C LEU A 30 -9.64 -8.22 -2.17
N ALA A 31 -10.23 -8.04 -0.98
CA ALA A 31 -11.67 -8.15 -0.77
C ALA A 31 -12.45 -6.88 -1.17
N MET A 32 -11.77 -5.88 -1.72
CA MET A 32 -12.39 -4.71 -2.31
C MET A 32 -13.15 -5.10 -3.57
N VAL A 33 -14.47 -5.18 -3.48
CA VAL A 33 -15.33 -5.48 -4.63
C VAL A 33 -16.12 -4.24 -5.02
N ARG A 34 -16.32 -4.07 -6.32
CA ARG A 34 -17.11 -2.97 -6.90
C ARG A 34 -18.47 -2.86 -6.21
N LEU A 35 -18.84 -1.64 -5.84
CA LEU A 35 -20.14 -1.32 -5.22
C LEU A 35 -21.31 -1.51 -6.19
N TYR A 36 -21.07 -1.38 -7.50
CA TYR A 36 -22.10 -1.48 -8.54
C TYR A 36 -21.68 -2.46 -9.64
N GLY A 37 -22.61 -3.33 -10.03
CA GLY A 37 -22.47 -4.19 -11.21
C GLY A 37 -22.63 -3.38 -12.50
N ARG A 38 -21.99 -3.84 -13.59
CA ARG A 38 -22.16 -3.27 -14.93
C ARG A 38 -22.99 -4.22 -15.78
N ALA A 39 -23.94 -3.68 -16.54
CA ALA A 39 -24.75 -4.42 -17.51
C ALA A 39 -25.11 -3.52 -18.70
N LEU A 40 -25.50 -4.13 -19.81
CA LEU A 40 -26.04 -3.42 -20.96
C LEU A 40 -27.36 -2.72 -20.60
N LYS A 41 -27.69 -1.65 -21.33
CA LYS A 41 -28.92 -0.88 -21.10
C LYS A 41 -30.15 -1.79 -21.20
N GLY A 42 -31.01 -1.74 -20.19
CA GLY A 42 -32.22 -2.57 -20.10
C GLY A 42 -32.02 -3.96 -19.49
N GLN A 43 -30.79 -4.34 -19.15
CA GLN A 43 -30.50 -5.61 -18.49
C GLN A 43 -30.18 -5.43 -17.01
N ARG A 44 -30.66 -6.36 -16.18
CA ARG A 44 -30.29 -6.41 -14.76
C ARG A 44 -28.87 -6.95 -14.62
N ALA A 45 -28.00 -6.21 -13.94
CA ALA A 45 -26.69 -6.72 -13.57
C ALA A 45 -26.84 -7.88 -12.57
N ARG A 46 -26.45 -9.09 -12.99
CA ARG A 46 -26.30 -10.26 -12.13
C ARG A 46 -24.82 -10.65 -12.12
N GLY A 47 -24.30 -11.00 -10.96
CA GLY A 47 -22.92 -11.45 -10.81
C GLY A 47 -22.66 -11.88 -9.38
N GLU A 48 -21.87 -12.94 -9.21
CA GLU A 48 -21.40 -13.38 -7.91
C GLU A 48 -20.20 -12.53 -7.50
N LYS A 49 -20.23 -12.03 -6.26
CA LYS A 49 -19.12 -11.31 -5.64
C LYS A 49 -18.26 -12.32 -4.89
N PRO A 50 -16.93 -12.37 -5.10
CA PRO A 50 -16.05 -13.08 -4.18
C PRO A 50 -16.16 -12.41 -2.80
N GLN A 51 -16.75 -13.12 -1.83
CA GLN A 51 -16.91 -12.69 -0.42
C GLN A 51 -16.00 -13.48 0.54
N LYS A 52 -15.03 -14.26 0.03
CA LYS A 52 -14.08 -14.93 0.92
C LYS A 52 -13.10 -13.89 1.49
N GLY A 53 -12.84 -13.98 2.80
CA GLY A 53 -11.98 -13.06 3.54
C GLY A 53 -10.68 -12.81 2.79
N GLY A 54 -10.47 -11.56 2.38
CA GLY A 54 -9.40 -11.20 1.48
C GLY A 54 -8.06 -11.42 2.16
N GLU A 55 -7.25 -12.29 1.58
CA GLU A 55 -5.83 -12.36 1.92
C GLU A 55 -5.22 -10.98 1.68
N ILE A 56 -4.57 -10.43 2.70
CA ILE A 56 -3.80 -9.20 2.58
C ILE A 56 -2.47 -9.60 1.99
N PHE A 57 -2.20 -9.21 0.75
CA PHE A 57 -0.87 -9.36 0.20
C PHE A 57 0.01 -8.21 0.68
N LEU A 58 1.18 -8.57 1.18
CA LEU A 58 2.25 -7.65 1.55
C LEU A 58 3.08 -7.36 0.30
N CYS A 59 3.02 -6.12 -0.17
CA CYS A 59 3.80 -5.68 -1.32
C CYS A 59 4.96 -4.82 -0.83
N TYR A 60 6.19 -5.26 -1.13
CA TYR A 60 7.40 -4.53 -0.83
C TYR A 60 7.69 -3.51 -1.92
N ARG A 61 8.01 -2.28 -1.52
CA ARG A 61 8.43 -1.23 -2.44
C ARG A 61 9.79 -0.71 -2.04
N LEU A 62 10.71 -0.74 -3.01
CA LEU A 62 12.04 -0.18 -2.91
C LEU A 62 12.04 1.21 -3.56
N TYR A 63 12.47 2.23 -2.82
CA TYR A 63 12.73 3.56 -3.36
C TYR A 63 14.23 3.84 -3.30
N LEU A 64 14.78 4.15 -4.47
CA LEU A 64 16.12 4.71 -4.61
C LEU A 64 16.00 6.22 -4.58
N SER A 65 16.74 6.86 -3.69
CA SER A 65 16.92 8.31 -3.74
C SER A 65 17.66 8.66 -5.04
N LYS A 66 17.01 9.39 -5.94
CA LYS A 66 17.64 9.83 -7.18
C LYS A 66 18.33 11.18 -6.96
N LYS A 67 19.53 11.30 -7.54
CA LYS A 67 20.29 12.55 -7.70
C LYS A 67 19.46 13.66 -8.35
#